data_AF-A0A0D0APR8-F1
#
_entry.id   AF-A0A0D0APR8-F1
#
_cell.length_a   1.000
_cell.length_b   1.000
_cell.length_c   1.000
_cell.angle_alpha   90.00
_cell.angle_beta   90.00
_cell.angle_gamma   90.00
#
_symmetry.space_group_name_H-M   'P 1'
#
loop_
_entity.id
_entity.type
_entity.pdbx_description
1 polymer ?
#
loop_
_entity_poly.entity_id
_entity_poly.type
_entity_poly.pdbx_seq_one_letter_code
_entity_poly.pdbx_strand_id
1 'polypeptide(L)'
;MRSFFALVALVTAATAVYIRDDSGSVAASLTASNHFGAPNAPQVAGATPGWYFGDHPASANGAPWLKDPALCASLAAAPHAIQCPGFGTVRARATTPPTPTYALVFQNLTKAIEAPDYLTFGLVDTDTDCQAVCTSVTGCVFINAYHDVNGQNGSPLLTCALYSKTHNATQATNAGGQTQPDGKIDFITNSDGYNRTA
;
A
#
# COMPACT_ATOMS: atom_id res chain seq x y z
N MET A 1 -62.27 28.01 -16.13
CA MET A 1 -60.96 28.64 -16.45
C MET A 1 -59.87 27.79 -15.83
N ARG A 2 -58.76 27.59 -16.56
CA ARG A 2 -57.77 26.52 -16.40
C ARG A 2 -56.96 26.65 -15.09
N SER A 3 -56.96 25.62 -14.25
CA SER A 3 -55.99 25.48 -13.16
C SER A 3 -54.61 25.10 -13.73
N PHE A 4 -53.60 25.90 -13.43
CA PHE A 4 -52.19 25.58 -13.67
C PHE A 4 -51.64 24.86 -12.43
N PHE A 5 -51.23 23.60 -12.58
CA PHE A 5 -50.36 22.93 -11.60
C PHE A 5 -48.90 23.19 -12.02
N ALA A 6 -48.16 23.93 -11.19
CA ALA A 6 -46.72 24.07 -11.34
C ALA A 6 -46.01 22.95 -10.58
N LEU A 7 -45.35 22.04 -11.30
CA LEU A 7 -44.43 21.07 -10.72
C LEU A 7 -43.09 21.78 -10.46
N VAL A 8 -42.77 21.99 -9.18
CA VAL A 8 -41.43 22.45 -8.78
C VAL A 8 -40.55 21.21 -8.64
N ALA A 9 -39.65 20.98 -9.60
CA ALA A 9 -38.64 19.94 -9.50
C ALA A 9 -37.54 20.40 -8.53
N LEU A 10 -37.47 19.78 -7.35
CA LEU A 10 -36.33 19.90 -6.45
C LEU A 10 -35.15 19.13 -7.04
N VAL A 11 -34.17 19.84 -7.58
CA VAL A 11 -32.86 19.28 -7.93
C VAL A 11 -32.04 19.24 -6.64
N THR A 12 -31.96 18.08 -6.00
CA THR A 12 -31.00 17.85 -4.90
C THR A 12 -29.62 17.66 -5.51
N ALA A 13 -28.80 18.70 -5.50
CA ALA A 13 -27.37 18.58 -5.72
C ALA A 13 -26.76 17.81 -4.53
N ALA A 14 -26.46 16.53 -4.73
CA ALA A 14 -25.69 15.74 -3.78
C ALA A 14 -24.26 16.33 -3.73
N THR A 15 -23.99 17.12 -2.70
CA THR A 15 -22.63 17.51 -2.36
C THR A 15 -21.95 16.28 -1.76
N ALA A 16 -20.97 15.73 -2.48
CA ALA A 16 -20.10 14.70 -1.93
C ALA A 16 -19.31 15.32 -0.77
N VAL A 17 -19.77 15.08 0.46
CA VAL A 17 -19.03 15.39 1.67
C VAL A 17 -17.88 14.39 1.74
N TYR A 18 -16.68 14.81 1.34
CA TYR A 18 -15.47 14.14 1.74
C TYR A 18 -15.38 14.30 3.26
N ILE A 19 -15.75 13.26 4.01
CA ILE A 19 -15.42 13.18 5.43
C ILE A 19 -13.90 13.17 5.48
N ARG A 20 -13.31 14.32 5.86
CA ARG A 20 -11.95 14.39 6.37
C ARG A 20 -11.95 13.57 7.66
N ASP A 21 -11.69 12.28 7.52
CA ASP A 21 -11.35 11.45 8.66
C ASP A 21 -10.12 12.09 9.33
N ASP A 22 -10.19 12.20 10.66
CA ASP A 22 -9.26 12.98 11.46
C ASP A 22 -7.86 12.39 11.23
N SER A 23 -6.96 13.11 10.57
CA SER A 23 -5.68 12.56 10.10
C SER A 23 -4.81 12.00 11.25
N GLY A 24 -5.11 12.38 12.49
CA GLY A 24 -4.54 11.78 13.71
C GLY A 24 -5.03 10.35 13.99
N SER A 25 -6.27 10.00 13.66
CA SER A 25 -6.81 8.63 13.79
C SER A 25 -6.12 7.69 12.80
N VAL A 26 -5.89 8.16 11.57
CA VAL A 26 -5.20 7.41 10.51
C VAL A 26 -3.72 7.20 10.86
N ALA A 27 -3.05 8.21 11.41
CA ALA A 27 -1.66 8.05 11.87
C ALA A 27 -1.52 6.98 12.97
N ALA A 28 -2.51 6.86 13.86
CA ALA A 28 -2.51 5.84 14.91
C ALA A 28 -2.72 4.41 14.36
N SER A 29 -3.51 4.25 13.29
CA SER A 29 -3.75 2.95 12.65
C SER A 29 -2.54 2.46 11.84
N LEU A 30 -1.68 3.38 11.38
CA LEU A 30 -0.48 3.11 10.59
C LEU A 30 0.78 2.91 11.44
N THR A 31 0.67 2.22 12.57
CA THR A 31 1.80 1.93 13.50
C THR A 31 2.24 0.47 13.43
N ALA A 32 3.45 0.17 13.89
CA ALA A 32 4.01 -1.19 13.89
C ALA A 32 3.12 -2.21 14.65
N SER A 33 2.44 -1.78 15.72
CA SER A 33 1.51 -2.63 16.50
C SER A 33 0.29 -3.09 15.71
N ASN A 34 -0.03 -2.41 14.61
CA ASN A 34 -1.13 -2.77 13.72
C ASN A 34 -0.61 -3.10 12.31
N HIS A 35 0.63 -3.57 12.19
CA HIS A 35 1.27 -3.88 10.91
C HIS A 35 1.10 -2.75 9.87
N PHE A 36 1.22 -1.51 10.35
CA PHE A 36 1.06 -0.29 9.56
C PHE A 36 -0.26 -0.26 8.75
N GLY A 37 -1.36 -0.71 9.36
CA GLY A 37 -2.70 -0.73 8.74
C GLY A 37 -3.07 -2.06 8.08
N ALA A 38 -2.16 -3.04 8.04
CA ALA A 38 -2.35 -4.34 7.39
C ALA A 38 -2.11 -5.52 8.36
N PRO A 39 -2.95 -5.70 9.40
CA PRO A 39 -2.75 -6.71 10.46
C PRO A 39 -2.72 -8.16 9.96
N ASN A 40 -3.37 -8.43 8.83
CA ASN A 40 -3.34 -9.73 8.18
C ASN A 40 -2.40 -9.66 6.98
N ALA A 41 -1.56 -10.69 6.79
CA ALA A 41 -0.69 -10.79 5.63
C ALA A 41 -1.50 -10.97 4.32
N PRO A 42 -0.94 -10.64 3.14
CA PRO A 42 -1.69 -10.60 1.88
C PRO A 42 -2.43 -11.90 1.53
N GLN A 43 -1.85 -13.05 1.89
CA GLN A 43 -2.42 -14.35 1.56
C GLN A 43 -3.62 -14.74 2.43
N VAL A 44 -3.91 -13.98 3.49
CA VAL A 44 -5.04 -14.23 4.39
C VAL A 44 -6.32 -13.71 3.74
N ALA A 45 -7.34 -14.55 3.68
CA ALA A 45 -8.64 -14.16 3.13
C ALA A 45 -9.20 -12.92 3.85
N GLY A 46 -9.58 -11.90 3.07
CA GLY A 46 -10.08 -10.62 3.59
C GLY A 46 -9.01 -9.65 4.09
N ALA A 47 -7.71 -9.93 3.85
CA ALA A 47 -6.65 -8.97 4.08
C ALA A 47 -6.85 -7.72 3.21
N THR A 48 -6.50 -6.55 3.76
CA THR A 48 -6.59 -5.25 3.08
C THR A 48 -5.25 -4.53 3.16
N PRO A 49 -4.83 -3.82 2.09
CA PRO A 49 -3.60 -3.06 2.11
C PRO A 49 -3.67 -1.95 3.16
N GLY A 50 -2.58 -1.75 3.88
CA GLY A 50 -2.52 -0.72 4.92
C GLY A 50 -2.35 0.69 4.36
N TRP A 51 -1.77 0.81 3.16
CA TRP A 51 -1.36 2.08 2.58
C TRP A 51 -1.18 1.97 1.07
N TYR A 52 -1.12 3.11 0.38
CA TYR A 52 -0.80 3.23 -1.03
C TYR A 52 0.31 4.24 -1.26
N PHE A 53 1.32 3.88 -2.06
CA PHE A 53 2.37 4.79 -2.51
C PHE A 53 2.55 4.67 -4.03
N GLY A 54 1.88 5.56 -4.76
CA GLY A 54 1.95 5.67 -6.21
C GLY A 54 1.32 6.99 -6.66
N ASP A 55 1.20 7.21 -7.96
CA ASP A 55 0.80 8.49 -8.54
C ASP A 55 -0.72 8.63 -8.76
N HIS A 56 -1.48 7.54 -8.59
CA HIS A 56 -2.90 7.47 -8.91
C HIS A 56 -3.72 7.09 -7.66
N PRO A 57 -3.98 8.02 -6.71
CA PRO A 57 -4.64 7.73 -5.44
C PRO A 57 -6.02 7.08 -5.57
N ALA A 58 -6.74 7.36 -6.65
CA ALA A 58 -8.04 6.76 -6.93
C ALA A 58 -7.98 5.25 -7.21
N SER A 59 -6.79 4.70 -7.51
CA SER A 59 -6.60 3.29 -7.87
C SER A 59 -6.55 2.34 -6.67
N ALA A 60 -6.38 2.86 -5.45
CA ALA A 60 -6.08 2.04 -4.26
C ALA A 60 -7.26 1.88 -3.28
N ASN A 61 -8.50 2.03 -3.75
CA ASN A 61 -9.74 1.69 -3.03
C ASN A 61 -9.77 2.10 -1.54
N GLY A 62 -9.41 3.35 -1.24
CA GLY A 62 -9.52 3.90 0.12
C GLY A 62 -8.32 3.66 1.05
N ALA A 63 -7.26 3.01 0.57
CA ALA A 63 -6.00 2.94 1.32
C ALA A 63 -5.41 4.36 1.53
N PRO A 64 -4.87 4.69 2.72
CA PRO A 64 -4.18 5.95 2.98
C PRO A 64 -3.05 6.21 1.96
N TRP A 65 -3.09 7.36 1.29
CA TRP A 65 -2.14 7.71 0.24
C TRP A 65 -0.90 8.39 0.80
N LEU A 66 0.25 7.72 0.77
CA LEU A 66 1.52 8.18 1.32
C LEU A 66 2.23 9.27 0.48
N LYS A 67 1.53 9.88 -0.47
CA LYS A 67 1.93 11.16 -1.10
C LYS A 67 0.96 12.30 -0.77
N ASP A 68 -0.09 12.06 0.03
CA ASP A 68 -0.98 13.11 0.51
C ASP A 68 -0.26 14.03 1.51
N PRO A 69 -0.14 15.34 1.25
CA PRO A 69 0.60 16.24 2.12
C PRO A 69 0.06 16.35 3.55
N ALA A 70 -1.26 16.22 3.75
CA ALA A 70 -1.87 16.37 5.06
C ALA A 70 -1.66 15.11 5.93
N LEU A 71 -1.81 13.93 5.33
CA LEU A 71 -1.47 12.66 5.96
C LEU A 71 0.01 12.63 6.31
N CYS A 72 0.89 12.97 5.38
CA CYS A 72 2.32 12.93 5.61
C CYS A 72 2.78 13.94 6.68
N ALA A 73 2.15 15.12 6.76
CA ALA A 73 2.39 16.06 7.86
C ALA A 73 1.99 15.47 9.22
N SER A 74 0.89 14.71 9.26
CA SER A 74 0.42 14.04 10.48
C SER A 74 1.35 12.88 10.88
N LEU A 75 1.77 12.07 9.91
CA LEU A 75 2.71 10.95 10.12
C LEU A 75 4.10 11.42 10.56
N ALA A 76 4.57 12.57 10.07
CA ALA A 76 5.83 13.18 10.50
C ALA A 76 5.83 13.59 11.98
N ALA A 77 4.65 13.83 12.57
CA ALA A 77 4.50 14.09 14.01
C ALA A 77 4.41 12.81 14.85
N ALA A 78 4.27 11.64 14.22
CA ALA A 78 4.10 10.34 14.85
C ALA A 78 5.26 9.40 14.47
N PRO A 79 6.43 9.46 15.14
CA PRO A 79 7.64 8.76 14.72
C PRO A 79 7.54 7.21 14.77
N HIS A 80 6.50 6.68 15.41
CA HIS A 80 6.22 5.24 15.47
C HIS A 80 5.27 4.74 14.36
N ALA A 81 4.74 5.66 13.55
CA ALA A 81 3.92 5.36 12.39
C ALA A 81 4.77 5.20 11.12
N ILE A 82 4.18 4.64 10.06
CA ILE A 82 4.80 4.61 8.75
C ILE A 82 5.14 6.03 8.30
N GLN A 83 6.33 6.21 7.72
CA GLN A 83 6.78 7.51 7.25
C GLN A 83 6.60 7.61 5.73
N CYS A 84 6.12 8.74 5.24
CA CYS A 84 5.98 8.97 3.80
C CYS A 84 7.36 9.12 3.14
N PRO A 85 7.71 8.30 2.13
CA PRO A 85 8.97 8.45 1.40
C PRO A 85 9.09 9.86 0.79
N GLY A 86 10.27 10.48 0.95
CA GLY A 86 10.57 11.80 0.38
C GLY A 86 9.92 12.99 1.10
N PHE A 87 8.97 12.79 2.01
CA PHE A 87 8.34 13.87 2.75
C PHE A 87 9.33 14.55 3.71
N GLY A 88 9.35 15.88 3.78
CA GLY A 88 10.24 16.65 4.67
C GLY A 88 11.70 16.81 4.21
N THR A 89 12.16 16.06 3.20
CA THR A 89 13.52 16.20 2.62
C THR A 89 13.77 17.55 1.95
N VAL A 90 12.72 18.34 1.68
CA VAL A 90 12.82 19.71 1.16
C VAL A 90 13.30 20.72 2.23
N ARG A 91 13.25 20.38 3.53
CA ARG A 91 13.74 21.25 4.61
C ARG A 91 15.07 20.80 5.24
N ALA A 92 15.45 19.54 5.10
CA ALA A 92 16.68 18.99 5.67
C ALA A 92 17.71 18.67 4.58
N ARG A 93 18.18 19.69 3.86
CA ARG A 93 19.40 19.55 3.02
C ARG A 93 20.63 19.72 3.91
N ALA A 94 21.11 18.64 4.51
CA ALA A 94 22.53 18.41 4.84
C ALA A 94 22.70 17.04 5.53
N THR A 95 23.64 16.24 5.03
CA THR A 95 24.11 14.93 5.55
C THR A 95 23.20 13.72 5.31
N THR A 96 22.93 13.38 4.04
CA THR A 96 22.26 12.11 3.70
C THR A 96 23.24 10.93 3.89
N PRO A 97 22.91 9.90 4.71
CA PRO A 97 23.46 8.57 4.56
C PRO A 97 23.24 8.08 3.11
N PRO A 98 24.04 7.14 2.57
CA PRO A 98 23.78 6.59 1.25
C PRO A 98 22.34 6.09 1.20
N THR A 99 21.61 6.48 0.14
CA THR A 99 20.31 5.90 -0.17
C THR A 99 20.48 4.38 -0.15
N PRO A 100 19.67 3.63 0.62
CA PRO A 100 19.79 2.19 0.64
C PRO A 100 19.69 1.66 -0.78
N THR A 101 20.65 0.82 -1.14
CA THR A 101 20.60 0.11 -2.40
C THR A 101 19.78 -1.15 -2.18
N TYR A 102 19.15 -1.67 -3.23
CA TYR A 102 18.40 -2.91 -3.18
C TYR A 102 19.01 -3.87 -4.21
N ALA A 103 19.28 -5.10 -3.79
CA ALA A 103 19.77 -6.16 -4.66
C ALA A 103 18.62 -7.10 -5.01
N LEU A 104 18.39 -7.29 -6.30
CA LEU A 104 17.44 -8.28 -6.81
C LEU A 104 17.88 -9.68 -6.38
N VAL A 105 16.97 -10.44 -5.77
CA VAL A 105 17.19 -11.82 -5.31
C VAL A 105 16.50 -12.82 -6.23
N PHE A 106 15.30 -12.48 -6.67
CA PHE A 106 14.55 -13.24 -7.66
C PHE A 106 13.62 -12.31 -8.42
N GLN A 107 13.21 -12.73 -9.62
CA GLN A 107 12.28 -11.99 -10.46
C GLN A 107 11.35 -12.95 -11.21
N ASN A 108 10.20 -12.43 -11.61
CA ASN A 108 9.21 -13.04 -12.48
C ASN A 108 8.75 -14.42 -12.00
N LEU A 109 8.59 -14.58 -10.68
CA LEU A 109 7.97 -15.78 -10.12
C LEU A 109 6.45 -15.69 -10.19
N THR A 110 5.78 -16.84 -10.19
CA THR A 110 4.31 -16.95 -10.06
C THR A 110 3.90 -17.23 -8.61
N LYS A 111 4.78 -16.91 -7.66
CA LYS A 111 4.57 -17.09 -6.24
C LYS A 111 5.21 -15.94 -5.47
N ALA A 112 4.57 -15.56 -4.37
CA ALA A 112 5.04 -14.55 -3.43
C ALA A 112 5.63 -15.19 -2.17
N ILE A 113 6.44 -14.43 -1.45
CA ILE A 113 6.97 -14.80 -0.15
C ILE A 113 5.82 -14.93 0.84
N GLU A 114 5.87 -15.99 1.64
CA GLU A 114 5.04 -16.16 2.82
C GLU A 114 5.98 -16.48 3.98
N ALA A 115 6.05 -15.58 4.96
CA ALA A 115 7.02 -15.68 6.04
C ALA A 115 6.52 -15.04 7.34
N PRO A 116 6.93 -15.56 8.51
CA PRO A 116 6.45 -15.10 9.81
C PRO A 116 7.00 -13.74 10.25
N ASP A 117 8.03 -13.23 9.58
CA ASP A 117 8.67 -11.94 9.86
C ASP A 117 8.10 -10.78 9.02
N TYR A 118 6.89 -10.99 8.50
CA TYR A 118 6.04 -10.01 7.84
C TYR A 118 5.82 -8.75 8.70
N LEU A 119 5.99 -7.59 8.07
CA LEU A 119 5.81 -6.28 8.71
C LEU A 119 4.48 -5.63 8.32
N THR A 120 4.21 -5.53 7.01
CA THR A 120 3.03 -4.87 6.44
C THR A 120 2.94 -5.18 4.95
N PHE A 121 1.81 -4.88 4.33
CA PHE A 121 1.72 -4.70 2.89
C PHE A 121 0.90 -3.46 2.52
N GLY A 122 1.24 -2.92 1.36
CA GLY A 122 0.48 -1.86 0.71
C GLY A 122 0.43 -2.07 -0.79
N LEU A 123 -0.08 -1.07 -1.49
CA LEU A 123 -0.11 -1.03 -2.95
C LEU A 123 0.88 0.01 -3.45
N VAL A 124 1.52 -0.27 -4.59
CA VAL A 124 2.46 0.63 -5.26
C VAL A 124 2.35 0.52 -6.78
N ASP A 125 2.90 1.51 -7.48
CA ASP A 125 2.93 1.49 -8.96
C ASP A 125 4.15 0.71 -9.48
N THR A 126 5.27 0.68 -8.75
CA THR A 126 6.53 0.06 -9.18
C THR A 126 7.31 -0.61 -8.05
N ASP A 127 8.25 -1.51 -8.38
CA ASP A 127 9.20 -2.06 -7.40
C ASP A 127 10.00 -0.97 -6.69
N THR A 128 10.36 0.10 -7.42
CA THR A 128 11.12 1.23 -6.85
C THR A 128 10.30 1.96 -5.80
N ASP A 129 8.99 2.11 -6.01
CA ASP A 129 8.08 2.65 -5.01
C ASP A 129 8.00 1.75 -3.77
N CYS A 130 7.97 0.41 -3.95
CA CYS A 130 8.02 -0.54 -2.84
C CYS A 130 9.32 -0.41 -2.01
N GLN A 131 10.46 -0.28 -2.69
CA GLN A 131 11.77 -0.05 -2.07
C GLN A 131 11.83 1.28 -1.31
N ALA A 132 11.19 2.33 -1.84
CA ALA A 132 11.11 3.64 -1.19
C ALA A 132 10.33 3.56 0.13
N VAL A 133 9.23 2.82 0.17
CA VAL A 133 8.47 2.60 1.41
C VAL A 133 9.24 1.72 2.39
N CYS A 134 9.85 0.62 1.95
CA CYS A 134 10.69 -0.20 2.83
C CYS A 134 11.84 0.62 3.46
N THR A 135 12.39 1.58 2.73
CA THR A 135 13.42 2.49 3.25
C THR A 135 12.92 3.35 4.41
N SER A 136 11.64 3.74 4.41
CA SER A 136 11.02 4.56 5.44
C SER A 136 10.41 3.76 6.60
N VAL A 137 10.26 2.43 6.45
CA VAL A 137 9.75 1.53 7.49
C VAL A 137 10.90 0.96 8.32
N THR A 138 10.91 1.29 9.61
CA THR A 138 11.87 0.74 10.58
C THR A 138 11.82 -0.79 10.59
N GLY A 139 12.98 -1.41 10.44
CA GLY A 139 13.11 -2.87 10.46
C GLY A 139 12.85 -3.56 9.11
N CYS A 140 12.43 -2.84 8.07
CA CYS A 140 12.29 -3.43 6.75
C CYS A 140 13.66 -3.66 6.08
N VAL A 141 13.91 -4.90 5.69
CA VAL A 141 15.16 -5.34 5.04
C VAL A 141 14.94 -6.11 3.74
N PHE A 142 13.71 -6.52 3.46
CA PHE A 142 13.35 -7.22 2.23
C PHE A 142 11.96 -6.80 1.75
N ILE A 143 11.82 -6.71 0.43
CA ILE A 143 10.54 -6.51 -0.22
C ILE A 143 10.22 -7.66 -1.15
N ASN A 144 8.94 -7.98 -1.26
CA ASN A 144 8.41 -8.74 -2.39
C ASN A 144 7.26 -7.94 -3.02
N ALA A 145 7.48 -7.53 -4.27
CA ALA A 145 6.50 -6.83 -5.08
C ALA A 145 5.96 -7.79 -6.14
N TYR A 146 4.65 -7.82 -6.32
CA TYR A 146 4.00 -8.76 -7.25
C TYR A 146 2.60 -8.30 -7.65
N HIS A 147 2.09 -8.77 -8.77
CA HIS A 147 0.67 -8.64 -9.07
C HIS A 147 -0.12 -9.76 -8.44
N ASP A 148 -1.14 -9.38 -7.69
CA ASP A 148 -2.18 -10.26 -7.21
C ASP A 148 -3.38 -10.14 -8.16
N VAL A 149 -3.38 -10.95 -9.23
CA VAL A 149 -4.31 -10.75 -10.34
C VAL A 149 -5.59 -11.55 -10.13
N ASN A 150 -6.72 -10.87 -10.00
CA ASN A 150 -8.05 -11.44 -9.78
C ASN A 150 -8.65 -12.16 -11.02
N GLY A 151 -7.92 -13.01 -11.72
CA GLY A 151 -8.46 -13.73 -12.89
C GLY A 151 -8.92 -12.85 -14.06
N GLN A 152 -8.67 -11.54 -14.03
CA GLN A 152 -9.27 -10.53 -14.91
C GLN A 152 -8.35 -9.35 -15.21
N ASN A 153 -7.22 -9.58 -15.87
CA ASN A 153 -6.29 -8.51 -16.28
C ASN A 153 -5.74 -7.60 -15.15
N GLY A 154 -5.93 -7.97 -13.89
CA GLY A 154 -5.25 -7.43 -12.71
C GLY A 154 -5.61 -5.99 -12.33
N SER A 155 -5.39 -5.65 -11.07
CA SER A 155 -5.05 -4.27 -10.71
C SER A 155 -3.70 -3.94 -11.37
N PRO A 156 -3.49 -2.75 -11.97
CA PRO A 156 -2.16 -2.36 -12.44
C PRO A 156 -1.17 -2.19 -11.28
N LEU A 157 -1.66 -2.12 -10.04
CA LEU A 157 -0.85 -1.95 -8.86
C LEU A 157 -0.16 -3.26 -8.48
N LEU A 158 1.04 -3.12 -7.94
CA LEU A 158 1.75 -4.20 -7.28
C LEU A 158 1.35 -4.23 -5.81
N THR A 159 1.11 -5.42 -5.30
CA THR A 159 1.16 -5.69 -3.86
C THR A 159 2.62 -5.59 -3.44
N CYS A 160 2.90 -4.74 -2.45
CA CYS A 160 4.24 -4.56 -1.88
C CYS A 160 4.25 -5.10 -0.45
N ALA A 161 4.78 -6.32 -0.27
CA ALA A 161 4.92 -6.96 1.04
C ALA A 161 6.32 -6.70 1.62
N LEU A 162 6.37 -6.25 2.87
CA LEU A 162 7.59 -5.85 3.58
C LEU A 162 7.93 -6.86 4.68
N TYR A 163 9.22 -7.20 4.80
CA TYR A 163 9.71 -8.21 5.75
C TYR A 163 10.93 -7.71 6.51
N SER A 164 11.10 -8.25 7.72
CA SER A 164 12.20 -7.90 8.63
C SER A 164 13.43 -8.80 8.54
N LYS A 165 13.38 -9.83 7.70
CA LYS A 165 14.53 -10.68 7.33
C LYS A 165 14.67 -10.76 5.82
N THR A 166 15.86 -11.15 5.38
CA THR A 166 16.15 -11.42 3.97
C THR A 166 15.48 -12.73 3.53
N HIS A 167 14.95 -12.76 2.32
CA HIS A 167 14.35 -13.95 1.73
C HIS A 167 14.97 -14.29 0.38
N ASN A 168 14.64 -15.48 -0.14
CA ASN A 168 15.03 -15.92 -1.48
C ASN A 168 13.88 -16.68 -2.19
N ALA A 169 14.10 -17.05 -3.46
CA ALA A 169 13.10 -17.69 -4.31
C ALA A 169 12.49 -18.97 -3.73
N THR A 170 13.21 -19.73 -2.89
CA THR A 170 12.68 -21.00 -2.35
C THR A 170 11.59 -20.78 -1.30
N GLN A 171 11.49 -19.56 -0.76
CA GLN A 171 10.47 -19.16 0.21
C GLN A 171 9.23 -18.54 -0.46
N ALA A 172 9.25 -18.40 -1.80
CA ALA A 172 8.10 -17.95 -2.56
C ALA A 172 7.10 -19.11 -2.72
N THR A 173 6.23 -19.28 -1.72
CA THR A 173 5.28 -20.40 -1.65
C THR A 173 3.83 -20.00 -1.87
N ASN A 174 3.49 -18.73 -1.68
CA ASN A 174 2.13 -18.22 -1.87
C ASN A 174 1.82 -18.07 -3.37
N ALA A 175 0.99 -18.95 -3.93
CA ALA A 175 0.59 -18.87 -5.34
C ALA A 175 -0.66 -18.00 -5.58
N GLY A 176 -1.23 -17.42 -4.52
CA GLY A 176 -2.59 -16.89 -4.53
C GLY A 176 -3.60 -18.02 -4.35
N GLY A 177 -4.75 -17.90 -4.97
CA GLY A 177 -5.83 -18.88 -4.91
C GLY A 177 -6.97 -18.49 -3.97
N GLN A 178 -6.97 -17.26 -3.46
CA GLN A 178 -8.06 -16.74 -2.64
C GLN A 178 -9.27 -16.39 -3.53
N THR A 179 -10.46 -16.72 -3.05
CA THR A 179 -11.71 -16.28 -3.68
C THR A 179 -11.95 -14.82 -3.32
N GLN A 180 -11.99 -13.98 -4.33
CA GLN A 180 -12.23 -12.55 -4.24
C GLN A 180 -13.73 -12.25 -4.06
N PRO A 181 -14.13 -11.03 -3.62
CA PRO A 181 -15.54 -10.68 -3.42
C PRO A 181 -16.42 -10.83 -4.67
N ASP A 182 -15.83 -10.79 -5.87
CA ASP A 182 -16.51 -11.02 -7.15
C ASP A 182 -16.62 -12.52 -7.53
N GLY A 183 -16.17 -13.41 -6.64
CA GLY A 183 -16.19 -14.86 -6.81
C GLY A 183 -15.05 -15.42 -7.66
N LYS A 184 -14.11 -14.57 -8.13
CA LYS A 184 -12.97 -15.02 -8.93
C LYS A 184 -11.80 -15.41 -8.06
N ILE A 185 -10.95 -16.25 -8.62
CA ILE A 185 -9.74 -16.73 -7.96
C ILE A 185 -8.60 -15.84 -8.42
N ASP A 186 -7.82 -15.34 -7.47
CA ASP A 186 -6.60 -14.62 -7.75
C ASP A 186 -5.40 -15.56 -8.00
N PHE A 187 -4.35 -15.02 -8.60
CA PHE A 187 -3.08 -15.71 -8.72
C PHE A 187 -1.92 -14.72 -8.74
N ILE A 188 -0.78 -15.15 -8.22
CA ILE A 188 0.42 -14.31 -8.19
C ILE A 188 1.16 -14.35 -9.54
N THR A 189 1.52 -13.17 -10.05
CA THR A 189 2.37 -13.01 -11.23
C THR A 189 3.40 -11.90 -11.02
N ASN A 190 4.45 -11.89 -11.85
CA ASN A 190 5.52 -10.88 -11.85
C ASN A 190 6.06 -10.62 -10.43
N SER A 191 6.31 -11.71 -9.68
CA SER A 191 6.78 -11.60 -8.31
C SER A 191 8.29 -11.46 -8.25
N ASP A 192 8.71 -10.29 -7.75
CA ASP A 192 10.09 -9.84 -7.68
C ASP A 192 10.47 -9.59 -6.21
N GLY A 193 11.67 -10.01 -5.83
CA GLY A 193 12.15 -9.97 -4.46
C GLY A 193 13.49 -9.25 -4.36
N TYR A 194 13.61 -8.32 -3.41
CA TYR A 194 14.81 -7.50 -3.24
C TYR A 194 15.26 -7.44 -1.78
N ASN A 195 16.54 -7.68 -1.54
CA ASN A 195 17.18 -7.44 -0.26
C ASN A 195 17.73 -6.01 -0.21
N ARG A 196 17.50 -5.31 0.90
CA ARG A 196 18.17 -4.04 1.19
C ARG A 196 19.66 -4.30 1.43
N THR A 197 20.52 -3.70 0.62
CA THR A 197 21.96 -3.71 0.81
C THR A 197 22.36 -2.51 1.68
N ALA A 198 23.15 -2.80 2.70
CA ALA A 198 23.62 -1.83 3.70
C ALA A 198 24.47 -0.71 3.08
#